data_AF-A0A0D0SEQ9-F1
#
_entry.id   AF-A0A0D0SEQ9-F1
#
_cell.length_a   1.000
_cell.length_b   1.000
_cell.length_c   1.000
_cell.angle_alpha   90.00
_cell.angle_beta   90.00
_cell.angle_gamma   90.00
#
_symmetry.space_group_name_H-M   'P 1'
#
loop_
_entity.id
_entity.type
_entity.pdbx_description
1 polymer ?
#
loop_
_entity_poly.entity_id
_entity_poly.type
_entity_poly.pdbx_seq_one_letter_code
_entity_poly.pdbx_strand_id
1 'polypeptide(L)'
;MKNKIPCSVIQDLLPNYIEQLTSEETSNEVKNHLDSCVECKKVYEDMTQGEEIILDSDQKEIDFLKKTKNKVKKTKLYSLLGAVGVIVAVFIFYQFIMSCPVERIYFDEIFINGNHKIEVSGTCISGGFKKMVVDEKQGILHLSFIGTRKSGLYSSNIFETYQSKEAIKEIWLDDLILWKDGVSISPETAKVYESYHSYIGDMSANIDTLATLDIGDLLGGTYTNELMTDKEPYEWMISSKLDLIESGYTKEEIEKKLTNYGYVIIAEIKNLSKVHFNYYYDNKKYTISVDKKDATDYAGEDIKVVGADIAKLEKLMQKTDLIYMVDASFLQKVQINQTVEFTIINDVANVKGLYIDALAGGRSFEEGFSLKHADVSVIEVGESAALTLYDSDIVGKLEAIKKITLVVTVQKADGLEYTVRKDVDYHYPKDSEYTLHLKEANGKYILE
;
A
#
# COMPACT_ATOMS: atom_id res chain seq x y z
N MET A 1 -43.11 116.96 5.67
CA MET A 1 -43.58 116.32 4.43
C MET A 1 -42.73 115.07 4.21
N LYS A 2 -43.29 113.86 4.34
CA LYS A 2 -42.54 112.60 4.15
C LYS A 2 -42.51 112.28 2.64
N ASN A 3 -41.34 112.41 2.04
CA ASN A 3 -41.09 112.07 0.63
C ASN A 3 -41.20 110.55 0.45
N LYS A 4 -42.16 110.10 -0.36
CA LYS A 4 -42.26 108.69 -0.77
C LYS A 4 -41.16 108.39 -1.79
N ILE A 5 -40.42 107.30 -1.58
CA ILE A 5 -39.32 106.86 -2.46
C ILE A 5 -39.88 106.51 -3.84
N PRO A 6 -39.29 107.01 -4.94
CA PRO A 6 -39.75 106.71 -6.29
C PRO A 6 -39.48 105.25 -6.67
N CYS A 7 -40.37 104.65 -7.47
CA CYS A 7 -40.32 103.24 -7.87
C CYS A 7 -38.99 102.86 -8.56
N SER A 8 -38.38 103.78 -9.30
CA SER A 8 -37.09 103.53 -9.97
C SER A 8 -35.98 103.16 -8.99
N VAL A 9 -35.94 103.84 -7.83
CA VAL A 9 -34.95 103.54 -6.78
C VAL A 9 -35.24 102.20 -6.13
N ILE A 10 -36.51 101.84 -5.95
CA ILE A 10 -36.88 100.53 -5.38
C ILE A 10 -36.50 99.40 -6.33
N GLN A 11 -36.76 99.55 -7.63
CA GLN A 11 -36.41 98.55 -8.64
C GLN A 11 -34.89 98.31 -8.74
N ASP A 12 -34.08 99.37 -8.68
CA ASP A 12 -32.61 99.26 -8.67
C ASP A 12 -32.09 98.50 -7.42
N LEU A 13 -32.83 98.55 -6.31
CA LEU A 13 -32.47 97.88 -5.06
C LEU A 13 -32.98 96.42 -4.99
N LEU A 14 -33.88 95.99 -5.87
CA LEU A 14 -34.48 94.64 -5.81
C LEU A 14 -33.47 93.50 -5.89
N PRO A 15 -32.43 93.52 -6.76
CA PRO A 15 -31.45 92.43 -6.81
C PRO A 15 -30.71 92.27 -5.47
N ASN A 16 -30.22 93.38 -4.90
CA ASN A 16 -29.53 93.37 -3.60
C ASN A 16 -30.48 92.98 -2.45
N TYR A 17 -31.76 93.34 -2.55
CA TYR A 17 -32.78 92.94 -1.58
C TYR A 17 -33.08 91.43 -1.64
N ILE A 18 -33.16 90.84 -2.83
CA ILE A 18 -33.35 89.39 -3.05
C ILE A 18 -32.17 88.60 -2.48
N GLU A 19 -30.95 89.10 -2.66
CA GLU A 19 -29.72 88.50 -2.11
C GLU A 19 -29.48 88.81 -0.62
N GLN A 20 -30.40 89.54 0.05
CA GLN A 20 -30.30 89.94 1.46
C GLN A 20 -29.05 90.77 1.81
N LEU A 21 -28.56 91.58 0.86
CA LEU A 21 -27.38 92.43 1.01
C LEU A 21 -27.72 93.90 1.37
N THR A 22 -29.00 94.21 1.58
CA THR A 22 -29.46 95.53 2.04
C THR A 22 -29.45 95.65 3.56
N SER A 23 -29.19 96.85 4.10
CA SER A 23 -29.32 97.10 5.54
C SER A 23 -30.77 96.92 6.01
N GLU A 24 -30.98 96.69 7.31
CA GLU A 24 -32.31 96.44 7.88
C GLU A 24 -33.28 97.61 7.65
N GLU A 25 -32.80 98.85 7.75
CA GLU A 25 -33.59 100.07 7.49
C GLU A 25 -34.03 100.15 6.02
N THR A 26 -33.12 99.90 5.07
CA THR A 26 -33.43 99.88 3.64
C THR A 26 -34.37 98.74 3.28
N SER A 27 -34.17 97.56 3.88
CA SER A 27 -35.02 96.38 3.66
C SER A 27 -36.47 96.61 4.08
N ASN A 28 -36.70 97.33 5.18
CA ASN A 28 -38.04 97.69 5.63
C ASN A 28 -38.73 98.71 4.71
N GLU A 29 -37.99 99.68 4.18
CA GLU A 29 -38.52 100.64 3.19
C GLU A 29 -38.89 99.97 1.87
N VAL A 30 -38.04 99.06 1.36
CA VAL A 30 -38.34 98.26 0.15
C VAL A 30 -39.58 97.41 0.36
N LYS A 31 -39.70 96.72 1.50
CA LYS A 31 -40.86 95.89 1.84
C LYS A 31 -42.16 96.69 1.91
N ASN A 32 -42.16 97.84 2.61
CA ASN A 32 -43.33 98.71 2.69
C ASN A 32 -43.77 99.25 1.31
N HIS A 33 -42.81 99.46 0.40
CA HIS A 33 -43.12 99.87 -0.97
C HIS A 33 -43.71 98.71 -1.79
N LEU A 34 -43.16 97.49 -1.69
CA LEU A 34 -43.70 96.30 -2.37
C LEU A 34 -45.13 95.97 -1.93
N ASP A 35 -45.47 96.21 -0.66
CA ASP A 35 -46.82 96.00 -0.13
C ASP A 35 -47.85 97.01 -0.67
N SER A 36 -47.41 98.18 -1.14
CA SER A 36 -48.29 99.27 -1.61
C SER A 36 -48.21 99.58 -3.11
N CYS A 37 -47.23 99.01 -3.84
CA CYS A 37 -47.01 99.23 -5.27
C CYS A 37 -47.03 97.92 -6.06
N VAL A 38 -48.09 97.72 -6.87
CA VAL A 38 -48.30 96.51 -7.67
C VAL A 38 -47.22 96.31 -8.74
N GLU A 39 -46.74 97.40 -9.35
CA GLU A 39 -45.71 97.36 -10.40
C GLU A 39 -44.37 96.81 -9.86
N CYS A 40 -43.89 97.34 -8.72
CA CYS A 40 -42.65 96.89 -8.11
C CYS A 40 -42.75 95.45 -7.59
N LYS A 41 -43.94 95.04 -7.10
CA LYS A 41 -44.19 93.66 -6.67
C LYS A 41 -44.07 92.66 -7.82
N LYS A 42 -44.61 93.01 -8.99
CA LYS A 42 -44.50 92.18 -10.19
C LYS A 42 -43.05 91.99 -10.62
N VAL A 43 -42.26 93.06 -10.63
CA VAL A 43 -40.81 92.98 -10.98
C VAL A 43 -40.06 92.09 -9.97
N TYR A 44 -40.37 92.17 -8.69
CA TYR A 44 -39.79 91.31 -7.67
C TYR A 44 -40.15 89.83 -7.86
N GLU A 45 -41.40 89.52 -8.19
CA GLU A 45 -41.87 88.15 -8.49
C GLU A 45 -41.21 87.59 -9.75
N ASP A 46 -41.10 88.38 -10.82
CA ASP A 46 -40.43 87.99 -12.06
C ASP A 46 -38.92 87.70 -11.85
N MET A 47 -38.26 88.43 -10.93
CA MET A 47 -36.84 88.21 -10.60
C MET A 47 -36.61 87.02 -9.65
N THR A 48 -37.59 86.65 -8.83
CA THR A 48 -37.48 85.56 -7.85
C THR A 48 -37.95 84.20 -8.39
N GLN A 49 -38.72 84.18 -9.49
CA GLN A 49 -39.03 82.96 -10.24
C GLN A 49 -37.85 82.57 -11.15
N GLY A 50 -36.79 82.05 -10.54
CA GLY A 50 -35.67 81.42 -11.24
C GLY A 50 -36.00 80.03 -11.79
N GLU A 51 -35.32 79.67 -12.87
CA GLU A 51 -35.28 78.35 -13.51
C GLU A 51 -35.10 77.20 -12.49
N GLU A 52 -36.02 76.23 -12.50
CA GLU A 52 -35.78 74.89 -11.93
C GLU A 52 -34.74 74.16 -12.80
N ILE A 53 -33.47 74.25 -12.42
CA ILE A 53 -32.45 73.31 -12.92
C ILE A 53 -32.57 72.01 -12.12
N ILE A 54 -33.37 71.07 -12.61
CA ILE A 54 -33.34 69.67 -12.18
C ILE A 54 -32.09 69.03 -12.79
N LEU A 55 -31.05 68.86 -11.98
CA LEU A 55 -29.86 68.05 -12.31
C LEU A 55 -30.22 66.55 -12.25
N ASP A 56 -30.64 65.97 -13.38
CA ASP A 56 -30.88 64.52 -13.52
C ASP A 56 -29.74 63.82 -14.31
N SER A 57 -28.49 63.97 -13.85
CA SER A 57 -27.32 63.33 -14.51
C SER A 57 -26.50 62.33 -13.68
N ASP A 58 -26.68 62.22 -12.37
CA ASP A 58 -25.71 61.46 -11.54
C ASP A 58 -26.08 60.00 -11.21
N GLN A 59 -27.28 59.52 -11.58
CA GLN A 59 -27.70 58.15 -11.21
C GLN A 59 -27.58 57.10 -12.32
N LYS A 60 -27.44 57.46 -13.60
CA LYS A 60 -27.36 56.45 -14.69
C LYS A 60 -25.94 55.99 -15.05
N GLU A 61 -24.89 56.69 -14.63
CA GLU A 61 -23.51 56.32 -14.97
C GLU A 61 -22.89 55.25 -14.03
N ILE A 62 -23.45 55.03 -12.84
CA ILE A 62 -22.87 54.08 -11.86
C ILE A 62 -23.40 52.64 -12.03
N ASP A 63 -24.56 52.42 -12.66
CA ASP A 63 -25.18 51.07 -12.69
C ASP A 63 -24.83 50.22 -13.93
N PHE A 64 -24.29 50.81 -15.00
CA PHE A 64 -23.77 50.03 -16.14
C PHE A 64 -22.37 49.44 -15.88
N LEU A 65 -21.55 50.09 -15.04
CA LEU A 65 -20.17 49.67 -14.77
C LEU A 65 -20.06 48.60 -13.66
N LYS A 66 -21.01 48.49 -12.73
CA LYS A 66 -21.00 47.42 -11.72
C LYS A 66 -21.40 46.06 -12.28
N LYS A 67 -22.36 46.02 -13.22
CA LYS A 67 -22.88 44.78 -13.82
C LYS A 67 -21.85 44.11 -14.74
N THR A 68 -21.08 44.90 -15.49
CA THR A 68 -19.94 44.43 -16.31
C THR A 68 -18.73 44.04 -15.47
N LYS A 69 -18.36 44.81 -14.42
CA LYS A 69 -17.24 44.45 -13.53
C LYS A 69 -17.45 43.10 -12.83
N ASN A 70 -18.68 42.80 -12.38
CA ASN A 70 -18.98 41.50 -11.76
C ASN A 70 -19.06 40.35 -12.78
N LYS A 71 -19.56 40.58 -14.00
CA LYS A 71 -19.46 39.60 -15.09
C LYS A 71 -18.00 39.30 -15.43
N VAL A 72 -17.16 40.32 -15.60
CA VAL A 72 -15.73 40.16 -15.92
C VAL A 72 -14.98 39.47 -14.76
N LYS A 73 -15.27 39.79 -13.49
CA LYS A 73 -14.70 39.07 -12.34
C LYS A 73 -15.10 37.60 -12.32
N LYS A 74 -16.37 37.27 -12.55
CA LYS A 74 -16.84 35.88 -12.64
C LYS A 74 -16.22 35.15 -13.83
N THR A 75 -16.12 35.78 -15.00
CA THR A 75 -15.48 35.18 -16.19
C THR A 75 -13.98 34.95 -15.97
N LYS A 76 -13.26 35.88 -15.31
CA LYS A 76 -11.86 35.66 -14.91
C LYS A 76 -11.71 34.53 -13.90
N LEU A 77 -12.60 34.44 -12.92
CA LEU A 77 -12.62 33.34 -11.95
C LEU A 77 -12.87 31.98 -12.62
N TYR A 78 -13.86 31.89 -13.52
CA TYR A 78 -14.13 30.66 -14.28
C TYR A 78 -12.99 30.30 -15.24
N SER A 79 -12.34 31.29 -15.85
CA SER A 79 -11.15 31.05 -16.69
C SER A 79 -9.96 30.57 -15.86
N LEU A 80 -9.74 31.13 -14.66
CA LEU A 80 -8.70 30.69 -13.73
C LEU A 80 -8.98 29.26 -13.22
N LEU A 81 -10.23 28.98 -12.83
CA LEU A 81 -10.67 27.65 -12.42
C LEU A 81 -10.57 26.64 -13.56
N GLY A 82 -10.88 27.04 -14.79
CA GLY A 82 -10.70 26.22 -15.99
C GLY A 82 -9.22 25.90 -16.25
N ALA A 83 -8.33 26.90 -16.15
CA ALA A 83 -6.90 26.70 -16.32
C ALA A 83 -6.31 25.78 -15.22
N VAL A 84 -6.69 25.99 -13.96
CA VAL A 84 -6.31 25.10 -12.84
C VAL A 84 -6.89 23.70 -13.06
N GLY A 85 -8.14 23.59 -13.52
CA GLY A 85 -8.78 22.32 -13.85
C GLY A 85 -8.04 21.54 -14.94
N VAL A 86 -7.56 22.23 -15.98
CA VAL A 86 -6.73 21.60 -17.03
C VAL A 86 -5.39 21.15 -16.47
N ILE A 87 -4.73 21.95 -15.62
CA ILE A 87 -3.46 21.55 -14.98
C ILE A 87 -3.67 20.32 -14.08
N VAL A 88 -4.74 20.31 -13.29
CA VAL A 88 -5.11 19.17 -12.44
C VAL A 88 -5.44 17.95 -13.28
N ALA A 89 -6.19 18.10 -14.38
CA ALA A 89 -6.52 17.00 -15.29
C ALA A 89 -5.26 16.42 -15.96
N VAL A 90 -4.34 17.27 -16.43
CA VAL A 90 -3.04 16.84 -16.99
C VAL A 90 -2.20 16.15 -15.92
N PHE A 91 -2.19 16.65 -14.68
CA PHE A 91 -1.49 16.02 -13.57
C PHE A 91 -2.08 14.64 -13.25
N ILE A 92 -3.40 14.51 -13.12
CA ILE A 92 -4.09 13.23 -12.91
C ILE A 92 -3.81 12.26 -14.06
N PHE A 93 -3.88 12.73 -15.30
CA PHE A 93 -3.60 11.93 -16.50
C PHE A 93 -2.14 11.45 -16.55
N TYR A 94 -1.19 12.32 -16.19
CA TYR A 94 0.23 11.96 -16.07
C TYR A 94 0.45 10.87 -15.01
N GLN A 95 -0.24 10.94 -13.87
CA GLN A 95 -0.17 9.88 -12.83
C GLN A 95 -0.78 8.55 -13.30
N PHE A 96 -1.85 8.58 -14.09
CA PHE A 96 -2.47 7.36 -14.62
C PHE A 96 -1.58 6.64 -15.64
N ILE A 97 -0.95 7.40 -16.55
CA ILE A 97 -0.11 6.85 -17.64
C ILE A 97 1.26 6.39 -17.13
N MET A 98 1.86 7.09 -16.17
CA MET A 98 3.16 6.72 -15.59
C MET A 98 3.03 5.62 -14.52
N SER A 99 2.23 4.59 -14.80
CA SER A 99 2.30 3.33 -14.06
C SER A 99 3.52 2.59 -14.60
N CYS A 100 4.62 2.58 -13.86
CA CYS A 100 5.78 1.77 -14.20
C CYS A 100 5.77 0.52 -13.32
N PRO A 101 6.09 -0.67 -13.85
CA PRO A 101 6.56 -1.74 -12.99
C PRO A 101 7.72 -1.16 -12.16
N VAL A 102 7.65 -1.28 -10.84
CA VAL A 102 8.70 -0.74 -9.98
C VAL A 102 9.88 -1.69 -10.12
N GLU A 103 11.05 -1.17 -10.50
CA GLU A 103 12.24 -2.00 -10.72
C GLU A 103 12.69 -2.77 -9.47
N ARG A 104 12.25 -2.37 -8.26
CA ARG A 104 12.58 -3.05 -7.00
C ARG A 104 11.46 -2.94 -5.97
N ILE A 105 10.77 -4.05 -5.75
CA ILE A 105 9.80 -4.22 -4.68
C ILE A 105 10.39 -5.18 -3.67
N TYR A 106 10.36 -4.78 -2.41
CA TYR A 106 10.82 -5.59 -1.30
C TYR A 106 9.58 -6.09 -0.58
N PHE A 107 9.49 -7.39 -0.45
CA PHE A 107 8.51 -8.00 0.42
C PHE A 107 9.18 -8.23 1.75
N ASP A 108 8.53 -7.76 2.81
CA ASP A 108 8.94 -8.11 4.15
C ASP A 108 8.46 -9.55 4.39
N GLU A 109 7.17 -9.81 4.13
CA GLU A 109 6.52 -11.11 4.40
C GLU A 109 5.33 -11.36 3.44
N ILE A 110 5.18 -12.60 2.96
CA ILE A 110 3.95 -13.10 2.31
C ILE A 110 3.37 -14.17 3.23
N PHE A 111 2.19 -13.93 3.76
CA PHE A 111 1.48 -14.88 4.59
C PHE A 111 0.48 -15.66 3.75
N ILE A 112 0.49 -16.98 3.91
CA ILE A 112 -0.55 -17.87 3.42
C ILE A 112 -1.37 -18.28 4.63
N ASN A 113 -2.64 -17.87 4.66
CA ASN A 113 -3.61 -18.22 5.71
C ASN A 113 -4.47 -19.37 5.19
N GLY A 114 -4.28 -20.56 5.77
CA GLY A 114 -4.88 -21.81 5.28
C GLY A 114 -4.50 -22.10 3.82
N ASN A 115 -5.46 -22.57 3.02
CA ASN A 115 -5.20 -22.94 1.62
C ASN A 115 -5.73 -21.95 0.58
N HIS A 116 -6.36 -20.84 0.98
CA HIS A 116 -7.10 -19.99 0.02
C HIS A 116 -6.87 -18.49 0.18
N LYS A 117 -6.16 -18.01 1.21
CA LYS A 117 -5.95 -16.58 1.42
C LYS A 117 -4.47 -16.27 1.47
N ILE A 118 -4.06 -15.23 0.75
CA ILE A 118 -2.72 -14.66 0.86
C ILE A 118 -2.79 -13.22 1.37
N GLU A 119 -1.83 -12.86 2.20
CA GLU A 119 -1.60 -11.50 2.66
C GLU A 119 -0.16 -11.12 2.35
N VAL A 120 0.02 -10.01 1.63
CA VAL A 120 1.33 -9.55 1.19
C VAL A 120 1.65 -8.25 1.90
N SER A 121 2.76 -8.24 2.63
CA SER A 121 3.33 -7.06 3.27
C SER A 121 4.70 -6.72 2.68
N GLY A 122 4.95 -5.45 2.45
CA GLY A 122 6.25 -5.02 1.92
C GLY A 122 6.37 -3.53 1.70
N THR A 123 7.44 -3.14 1.02
CA THR A 123 7.76 -1.73 0.73
C THR A 123 8.39 -1.57 -0.66
N CYS A 124 7.92 -0.57 -1.41
CA CYS A 124 8.54 -0.08 -2.63
C CYS A 124 9.71 0.86 -2.31
N ILE A 125 10.94 0.55 -2.77
CA ILE A 125 12.11 1.41 -2.50
C ILE A 125 12.12 2.68 -3.35
N SER A 126 11.86 2.56 -4.65
CA SER A 126 12.06 3.64 -5.63
C SER A 126 10.77 4.39 -5.99
N GLY A 127 9.64 4.08 -5.33
CA GLY A 127 8.33 4.53 -5.78
C GLY A 127 7.20 4.41 -4.76
N GLY A 128 6.00 4.71 -5.24
CA GLY A 128 4.76 4.41 -4.53
C GLY A 128 4.17 3.09 -5.05
N PHE A 129 3.50 2.34 -4.20
CA PHE A 129 2.71 1.18 -4.55
C PHE A 129 1.33 1.60 -5.07
N LYS A 130 0.89 1.01 -6.18
CA LYS A 130 -0.41 1.30 -6.80
C LYS A 130 -1.41 0.17 -6.64
N LYS A 131 -1.02 -1.05 -7.00
CA LYS A 131 -1.85 -2.25 -6.86
C LYS A 131 -1.04 -3.53 -7.03
N MET A 132 -1.52 -4.59 -6.41
CA MET A 132 -1.16 -5.97 -6.72
C MET A 132 -2.09 -6.51 -7.82
N VAL A 133 -1.53 -7.29 -8.74
CA VAL A 133 -2.24 -8.02 -9.78
C VAL A 133 -1.99 -9.50 -9.52
N VAL A 134 -3.07 -10.28 -9.50
CA VAL A 134 -3.01 -11.73 -9.31
C VAL A 134 -3.64 -12.40 -10.53
N ASP A 135 -2.84 -13.18 -11.26
CA ASP A 135 -3.34 -14.12 -12.28
C ASP A 135 -3.42 -15.52 -11.66
N GLU A 136 -4.64 -15.96 -11.37
CA GLU A 136 -4.91 -17.27 -10.76
C GLU A 136 -5.40 -18.26 -11.81
N LYS A 137 -4.71 -19.40 -11.93
CA LYS A 137 -5.11 -20.53 -12.77
C LYS A 137 -4.88 -21.85 -12.03
N GLN A 138 -5.96 -22.59 -11.77
CA GLN A 138 -5.89 -23.95 -11.20
C GLN A 138 -5.13 -24.06 -9.85
N GLY A 139 -5.21 -23.02 -9.01
CA GLY A 139 -4.46 -22.90 -7.75
C GLY A 139 -3.02 -22.39 -7.89
N ILE A 140 -2.59 -21.99 -9.09
CA ILE A 140 -1.30 -21.33 -9.32
C ILE A 140 -1.55 -19.82 -9.38
N LEU A 141 -0.89 -19.06 -8.50
CA LEU A 141 -1.03 -17.61 -8.39
C LEU A 141 0.24 -16.94 -8.91
N HIS A 142 0.14 -16.17 -9.98
CA HIS A 142 1.18 -15.24 -10.41
C HIS A 142 0.89 -13.85 -9.87
N LEU A 143 1.76 -13.40 -8.97
CA LEU A 143 1.72 -12.08 -8.36
C LEU A 143 2.61 -11.15 -9.18
N SER A 144 2.05 -10.01 -9.58
CA SER A 144 2.80 -8.90 -10.12
C SER A 144 2.36 -7.60 -9.46
N PHE A 145 3.31 -6.69 -9.25
CA PHE A 145 3.05 -5.48 -8.48
C PHE A 145 3.30 -4.27 -9.35
N ILE A 146 2.32 -3.37 -9.38
CA ILE A 146 2.41 -2.13 -10.13
C ILE A 146 2.64 -1.01 -9.14
N GLY A 147 3.63 -0.17 -9.44
CA GLY A 147 3.82 1.06 -8.70
C GLY A 147 3.93 2.28 -9.60
N THR A 148 4.33 3.36 -8.95
CA THR A 148 4.42 4.70 -9.54
C THR A 148 5.72 5.33 -9.09
N ARG A 149 6.11 6.43 -9.75
CA ARG A 149 7.12 7.31 -9.17
C ARG A 149 6.66 7.81 -7.79
N LYS A 150 7.63 8.10 -6.92
CA LYS A 150 7.38 8.65 -5.59
C LYS A 150 6.53 9.91 -5.72
N SER A 151 5.37 9.89 -5.07
CA SER A 151 4.42 11.01 -5.02
C SER A 151 3.69 10.98 -3.68
N GLY A 152 3.06 12.09 -3.29
CA GLY A 152 2.28 12.15 -2.04
C GLY A 152 0.94 11.40 -2.08
N LEU A 153 0.58 10.79 -3.22
CA LEU A 153 -0.72 10.11 -3.40
C LEU A 153 -0.63 8.60 -3.15
N TYR A 154 0.54 8.00 -3.34
CA TYR A 154 0.75 6.57 -3.25
C TYR A 154 1.79 6.28 -2.18
N SER A 155 1.40 5.50 -1.17
CA SER A 155 2.29 5.03 -0.12
C SER A 155 3.39 4.15 -0.70
N SER A 156 4.57 4.14 -0.10
CA SER A 156 5.60 3.13 -0.40
C SER A 156 5.25 1.77 0.19
N ASN A 157 4.43 1.73 1.25
CA ASN A 157 4.10 0.50 1.95
C ASN A 157 3.05 -0.29 1.17
N ILE A 158 3.20 -1.60 1.18
CA ILE A 158 2.34 -2.59 0.55
C ILE A 158 1.65 -3.36 1.67
N PHE A 159 0.32 -3.40 1.63
CA PHE A 159 -0.48 -4.30 2.44
C PHE A 159 -1.67 -4.72 1.59
N GLU A 160 -1.60 -5.93 1.05
CA GLU A 160 -2.59 -6.45 0.11
C GLU A 160 -3.07 -7.81 0.56
N THR A 161 -4.33 -8.11 0.26
CA THR A 161 -4.94 -9.40 0.58
C THR A 161 -5.62 -9.94 -0.66
N TYR A 162 -5.50 -11.24 -0.90
CA TYR A 162 -6.16 -11.91 -2.01
C TYR A 162 -6.79 -13.23 -1.55
N GLN A 163 -8.04 -13.43 -1.94
CA GLN A 163 -8.78 -14.67 -1.72
C GLN A 163 -8.77 -15.49 -3.02
N SER A 164 -8.07 -16.62 -2.99
CA SER A 164 -8.02 -17.63 -4.05
C SER A 164 -9.37 -18.33 -4.20
N LYS A 165 -9.71 -18.69 -5.43
CA LYS A 165 -10.91 -19.47 -5.77
C LYS A 165 -10.72 -20.96 -5.54
N GLU A 166 -9.47 -21.43 -5.62
CA GLU A 166 -9.08 -22.82 -5.41
C GLU A 166 -8.00 -22.93 -4.33
N ALA A 167 -7.73 -24.16 -3.87
CA ALA A 167 -6.61 -24.40 -2.98
C ALA A 167 -5.30 -24.02 -3.67
N ILE A 168 -4.52 -23.16 -3.02
CA ILE A 168 -3.23 -22.65 -3.50
C ILE A 168 -2.22 -23.80 -3.56
N LYS A 169 -1.60 -23.98 -4.73
CA LYS A 169 -0.57 -24.99 -5.01
C LYS A 169 0.80 -24.36 -5.21
N GLU A 170 0.84 -23.22 -5.91
CA GLU A 170 2.07 -22.51 -6.21
C GLU A 170 1.83 -21.00 -6.16
N ILE A 171 2.83 -20.27 -5.67
CA ILE A 171 2.86 -18.81 -5.71
C ILE A 171 4.13 -18.38 -6.45
N TRP A 172 3.94 -17.57 -7.48
CA TRP A 172 4.98 -17.01 -8.31
C TRP A 172 5.00 -15.50 -8.16
N LEU A 173 6.18 -14.92 -8.11
CA LEU A 173 6.41 -13.49 -8.20
C LEU A 173 7.14 -13.22 -9.51
N ASP A 174 6.43 -12.61 -10.45
CA ASP A 174 6.86 -12.53 -11.84
C ASP A 174 7.24 -13.92 -12.38
N ASP A 175 8.53 -14.19 -12.61
CA ASP A 175 9.04 -15.46 -13.11
C ASP A 175 9.57 -16.40 -12.00
N LEU A 176 9.73 -15.91 -10.77
CA LEU A 176 10.32 -16.68 -9.67
C LEU A 176 9.24 -17.31 -8.80
N ILE A 177 9.32 -18.63 -8.61
CA ILE A 177 8.46 -19.33 -7.65
C ILE A 177 8.90 -19.04 -6.21
N LEU A 178 7.96 -18.61 -5.38
CA LEU A 178 8.19 -18.28 -3.97
C LEU A 178 7.68 -19.36 -3.03
N TRP A 179 6.71 -20.16 -3.47
CA TRP A 179 6.11 -21.19 -2.64
C TRP A 179 5.53 -22.31 -3.48
N LYS A 180 5.68 -23.55 -3.00
CA LYS A 180 5.09 -24.75 -3.59
C LYS A 180 4.74 -25.79 -2.54
N ASP A 181 3.50 -26.29 -2.55
CA ASP A 181 3.06 -27.45 -1.76
C ASP A 181 3.52 -27.42 -0.28
N GLY A 182 3.39 -26.27 0.38
CA GLY A 182 3.75 -26.10 1.79
C GLY A 182 5.23 -25.76 2.04
N VAL A 183 6.02 -25.56 1.00
CA VAL A 183 7.45 -25.20 1.10
C VAL A 183 7.66 -23.79 0.56
N SER A 184 8.15 -22.90 1.41
CA SER A 184 8.70 -21.60 0.98
C SER A 184 10.00 -21.85 0.23
N ILE A 185 10.14 -21.21 -0.93
CA ILE A 185 11.31 -21.33 -1.79
C ILE A 185 12.15 -20.07 -1.64
N SER A 186 13.45 -20.23 -1.39
CA SER A 186 14.35 -19.08 -1.32
C SER A 186 14.60 -18.52 -2.73
N PRO A 187 14.86 -17.20 -2.88
CA PRO A 187 15.22 -16.61 -4.17
C PRO A 187 16.46 -17.26 -4.82
N GLU A 188 17.41 -17.75 -4.01
CA GLU A 188 18.59 -18.48 -4.46
C GLU A 188 18.17 -19.83 -5.07
N THR A 189 17.34 -20.60 -4.37
CA THR A 189 16.82 -21.89 -4.88
C THR A 189 16.02 -21.70 -6.15
N ALA A 190 15.15 -20.68 -6.22
CA ALA A 190 14.33 -20.40 -7.41
C ALA A 190 15.21 -20.14 -8.64
N LYS A 191 16.28 -19.34 -8.51
CA LYS A 191 17.23 -19.08 -9.59
C LYS A 191 18.01 -20.32 -10.01
N VAL A 192 18.46 -21.12 -9.04
CA VAL A 192 19.17 -22.38 -9.32
C VAL A 192 18.25 -23.34 -10.08
N TYR A 193 16.99 -23.47 -9.66
CA TYR A 193 15.99 -24.32 -10.31
C TYR A 193 15.69 -23.90 -11.76
N GLU A 194 15.65 -22.60 -12.05
CA GLU A 194 15.51 -22.09 -13.42
C GLU A 194 16.70 -22.46 -14.32
N SER A 195 17.88 -22.69 -13.73
CA SER A 195 19.07 -23.10 -14.48
C SER A 195 19.06 -24.58 -14.88
N TYR A 196 18.09 -25.37 -14.43
CA TYR A 196 17.99 -26.79 -14.74
C TYR A 196 18.07 -27.06 -16.24
N HIS A 197 18.96 -27.96 -16.66
CA HIS A 197 19.06 -28.33 -18.06
C HIS A 197 19.46 -29.80 -18.28
N SER A 198 19.10 -30.32 -19.46
CA SER A 198 19.15 -31.76 -19.71
C SER A 198 20.52 -32.32 -20.11
N TYR A 199 21.43 -31.46 -20.58
CA TYR A 199 22.66 -31.88 -21.25
C TYR A 199 23.86 -31.00 -20.86
N ILE A 200 24.88 -31.61 -20.24
CA ILE A 200 26.14 -30.96 -19.82
C ILE A 200 26.98 -30.40 -20.99
N GLY A 201 26.78 -30.86 -22.23
CA GLY A 201 27.53 -30.31 -23.37
C GLY A 201 27.13 -28.90 -23.77
N ASP A 202 26.07 -28.34 -23.18
CA ASP A 202 25.70 -26.93 -23.33
C ASP A 202 26.49 -26.07 -22.35
N MET A 203 27.67 -25.61 -22.78
CA MET A 203 28.54 -24.80 -21.92
C MET A 203 27.92 -23.45 -21.54
N SER A 204 26.97 -22.92 -22.32
CA SER A 204 26.27 -21.68 -21.95
C SER A 204 25.37 -21.94 -20.74
N ALA A 205 24.53 -22.97 -20.81
CA ALA A 205 23.66 -23.36 -19.70
C ALA A 205 24.47 -23.72 -18.44
N ASN A 206 25.61 -24.41 -18.61
CA ASN A 206 26.52 -24.71 -17.51
C ASN A 206 27.02 -23.44 -16.80
N ILE A 207 27.40 -22.40 -17.56
CA ILE A 207 27.87 -21.13 -17.00
C ILE A 207 26.74 -20.43 -16.24
N ASP A 208 25.52 -20.49 -16.77
CA ASP A 208 24.34 -19.93 -16.11
C ASP A 208 24.10 -20.63 -14.75
N THR A 209 24.17 -21.97 -14.68
CA THR A 209 24.10 -22.71 -13.41
C THR A 209 25.19 -22.27 -12.43
N LEU A 210 26.45 -22.15 -12.84
CA LEU A 210 27.52 -21.67 -11.96
C LEU A 210 27.31 -20.24 -11.48
N ALA A 211 26.76 -19.38 -12.33
CA ALA A 211 26.46 -17.99 -12.00
C ALA A 211 25.35 -17.91 -10.94
N THR A 212 24.29 -18.72 -11.05
CA THR A 212 23.21 -18.75 -10.05
C THR A 212 23.68 -19.23 -8.66
N LEU A 213 24.75 -20.03 -8.61
CA LEU A 213 25.38 -20.52 -7.38
C LEU A 213 26.44 -19.57 -6.81
N ASP A 214 26.73 -18.45 -7.48
CA ASP A 214 27.80 -17.51 -7.10
C ASP A 214 29.15 -18.20 -6.83
N ILE A 215 29.44 -19.32 -7.51
CA ILE A 215 30.69 -20.09 -7.30
C ILE A 215 31.93 -19.25 -7.64
N GLY A 216 31.75 -18.24 -8.51
CA GLY A 216 32.77 -17.28 -8.88
C GLY A 216 33.36 -16.54 -7.68
N ASP A 217 32.57 -16.28 -6.63
CA ASP A 217 33.05 -15.61 -5.42
C ASP A 217 34.10 -16.44 -4.67
N LEU A 218 33.92 -17.76 -4.65
CA LEU A 218 34.91 -18.68 -4.08
C LEU A 218 36.11 -18.86 -5.00
N LEU A 219 35.89 -18.98 -6.31
CA LEU A 219 36.95 -19.25 -7.30
C LEU A 219 37.69 -17.98 -7.76
N GLY A 220 37.36 -16.82 -7.19
CA GLY A 220 37.94 -15.51 -7.54
C GLY A 220 37.69 -15.10 -8.99
N GLY A 221 36.51 -15.42 -9.53
CA GLY A 221 36.01 -14.98 -10.83
C GLY A 221 36.75 -15.53 -12.06
N THR A 222 37.81 -16.31 -11.89
CA THR A 222 38.61 -16.84 -13.01
C THR A 222 38.85 -18.34 -12.89
N TYR A 223 38.15 -19.11 -13.70
CA TYR A 223 38.28 -20.56 -13.79
C TYR A 223 38.20 -21.04 -15.24
N THR A 224 38.63 -22.27 -15.49
CA THR A 224 38.49 -22.94 -16.79
C THR A 224 37.57 -24.15 -16.68
N ASN A 225 36.91 -24.49 -17.79
CA ASN A 225 35.96 -25.59 -17.88
C ASN A 225 36.47 -26.61 -18.90
N GLU A 226 36.40 -27.89 -18.55
CA GLU A 226 36.71 -29.01 -19.44
C GLU A 226 35.60 -30.06 -19.32
N LEU A 227 34.99 -30.42 -20.44
CA LEU A 227 33.87 -31.36 -20.51
C LEU A 227 34.35 -32.71 -21.02
N MET A 228 33.97 -33.78 -20.34
CA MET A 228 34.24 -35.16 -20.74
C MET A 228 32.93 -35.79 -21.18
N THR A 229 32.57 -35.58 -22.45
CA THR A 229 31.27 -35.94 -23.04
C THR A 229 31.35 -36.96 -24.19
N ASP A 230 32.52 -37.56 -24.41
CA ASP A 230 32.74 -38.56 -25.48
C ASP A 230 31.95 -39.87 -25.24
N LYS A 231 31.87 -40.31 -23.97
CA LYS A 231 31.04 -41.44 -23.54
C LYS A 231 30.50 -41.22 -22.14
N GLU A 232 29.37 -41.83 -21.83
CA GLU A 232 28.87 -41.87 -20.46
C GLU A 232 29.75 -42.77 -19.56
N PRO A 233 29.86 -42.47 -18.26
CA PRO A 233 29.26 -41.33 -17.55
C PRO A 233 29.92 -39.99 -17.92
N TYR A 234 29.11 -38.94 -18.10
CA TYR A 234 29.64 -37.61 -18.41
C TYR A 234 30.19 -36.90 -17.18
N GLU A 235 31.31 -36.22 -17.37
CA GLU A 235 32.03 -35.54 -16.30
C GLU A 235 32.36 -34.10 -16.68
N TRP A 236 32.46 -33.23 -15.69
CA TRP A 236 32.83 -31.83 -15.86
C TRP A 236 33.95 -31.45 -14.90
N MET A 237 35.03 -30.88 -15.42
CA MET A 237 36.13 -30.35 -14.64
C MET A 237 36.13 -28.82 -14.67
N ILE A 238 36.08 -28.24 -13.47
CA ILE A 238 36.17 -26.80 -13.20
C ILE A 238 37.52 -26.56 -12.52
N SER A 239 38.36 -25.70 -13.08
CA SER A 239 39.70 -25.44 -12.55
C SER A 239 39.89 -23.97 -12.19
N SER A 240 40.07 -23.66 -10.90
CA SER A 240 40.48 -22.33 -10.45
C SER A 240 41.86 -21.98 -10.98
N LYS A 241 42.06 -20.72 -11.36
CA LYS A 241 43.37 -20.18 -11.70
C LYS A 241 44.09 -19.55 -10.51
N LEU A 242 43.39 -19.36 -9.39
CA LEU A 242 43.89 -18.65 -8.22
C LEU A 242 44.27 -19.60 -7.09
N ASP A 243 45.22 -19.16 -6.27
CA ASP A 243 45.51 -19.77 -4.99
C ASP A 243 44.45 -19.32 -3.97
N LEU A 244 43.61 -20.27 -3.57
CA LEU A 244 42.45 -20.00 -2.72
C LEU A 244 42.84 -19.71 -1.26
N ILE A 245 44.12 -19.79 -0.91
CA ILE A 245 44.60 -19.30 0.40
C ILE A 245 44.28 -17.81 0.61
N GLU A 246 44.19 -17.02 -0.48
CA GLU A 246 43.86 -15.59 -0.43
C GLU A 246 42.38 -15.31 -0.13
N SER A 247 41.50 -16.33 -0.22
CA SER A 247 40.07 -16.20 0.08
C SER A 247 39.78 -16.02 1.59
N GLY A 248 40.76 -16.29 2.46
CA GLY A 248 40.61 -16.27 3.92
C GLY A 248 39.95 -17.52 4.51
N TYR A 249 39.46 -18.45 3.68
CA TYR A 249 38.95 -19.74 4.12
C TYR A 249 40.10 -20.74 4.33
N THR A 250 39.91 -21.63 5.31
CA THR A 250 40.75 -22.81 5.46
C THR A 250 40.56 -23.76 4.29
N LYS A 251 41.55 -24.64 4.07
CA LYS A 251 41.45 -25.69 3.04
C LYS A 251 40.20 -26.57 3.23
N GLU A 252 39.87 -26.95 4.47
CA GLU A 252 38.71 -27.79 4.78
C GLU A 252 37.39 -27.08 4.45
N GLU A 253 37.28 -25.78 4.74
CA GLU A 253 36.11 -24.98 4.38
C GLU A 253 35.94 -24.85 2.85
N ILE A 254 37.05 -24.68 2.13
CA ILE A 254 37.04 -24.67 0.66
C ILE A 254 36.58 -26.03 0.12
N GLU A 255 37.14 -27.13 0.60
CA GLU A 255 36.75 -28.49 0.18
C GLU A 255 35.28 -28.78 0.49
N LYS A 256 34.77 -28.36 1.67
CA LYS A 256 33.36 -28.45 2.03
C LYS A 256 32.48 -27.66 1.06
N LYS A 257 32.82 -26.40 0.77
CA LYS A 257 32.06 -25.54 -0.16
C LYS A 257 32.05 -26.12 -1.58
N LEU A 258 33.20 -26.54 -2.10
CA LEU A 258 33.30 -27.17 -3.43
C LEU A 258 32.49 -28.47 -3.52
N THR A 259 32.51 -29.27 -2.46
CA THR A 259 31.70 -30.49 -2.37
C THR A 259 30.21 -30.16 -2.40
N ASN A 260 29.77 -29.16 -1.63
CA ASN A 260 28.39 -28.69 -1.59
C ASN A 260 27.92 -28.14 -2.94
N TYR A 261 28.74 -27.34 -3.63
CA TYR A 261 28.47 -26.92 -5.01
C TYR A 261 28.32 -28.12 -5.94
N GLY A 262 29.17 -29.14 -5.76
CA GLY A 262 29.12 -30.35 -6.58
C GLY A 262 27.80 -31.10 -6.46
N TYR A 263 27.21 -31.17 -5.25
CA TYR A 263 25.90 -31.77 -5.06
C TYR A 263 24.80 -31.07 -5.86
N VAL A 264 24.76 -29.74 -5.81
CA VAL A 264 23.73 -28.94 -6.50
C VAL A 264 23.95 -28.94 -8.01
N ILE A 265 25.19 -28.80 -8.50
CA ILE A 265 25.52 -28.89 -9.93
C ILE A 265 25.08 -30.24 -10.50
N ILE A 266 25.28 -31.34 -9.76
CA ILE A 266 24.79 -32.65 -10.19
C ILE A 266 23.26 -32.71 -10.12
N ALA A 267 22.58 -32.03 -9.20
CA ALA A 267 21.11 -32.00 -9.19
C ALA A 267 20.53 -31.34 -10.45
N GLU A 268 21.09 -30.18 -10.83
CA GLU A 268 20.53 -29.32 -11.89
C GLU A 268 20.88 -29.75 -13.32
N ILE A 269 21.93 -30.55 -13.50
CA ILE A 269 22.37 -30.99 -14.83
C ILE A 269 22.01 -32.46 -15.04
N LYS A 270 20.90 -32.74 -15.71
CA LYS A 270 20.25 -34.07 -15.75
C LYS A 270 21.20 -35.24 -16.03
N ASN A 271 22.08 -35.11 -17.03
CA ASN A 271 22.96 -36.19 -17.48
C ASN A 271 24.39 -36.12 -16.92
N LEU A 272 24.72 -35.13 -16.09
CA LEU A 272 26.02 -35.03 -15.44
C LEU A 272 26.15 -36.12 -14.36
N SER A 273 27.23 -36.91 -14.41
CA SER A 273 27.45 -37.97 -13.43
C SER A 273 28.50 -37.63 -12.39
N LYS A 274 29.42 -36.71 -12.72
CA LYS A 274 30.54 -36.37 -11.85
C LYS A 274 31.07 -34.97 -12.13
N VAL A 275 31.45 -34.24 -11.09
CA VAL A 275 32.12 -32.95 -11.20
C VAL A 275 33.45 -32.98 -10.45
N HIS A 276 34.45 -32.34 -11.05
CA HIS A 276 35.80 -32.21 -10.53
C HIS A 276 36.14 -30.74 -10.33
N PHE A 277 36.68 -30.40 -9.16
CA PHE A 277 37.20 -29.07 -8.86
C PHE A 277 38.72 -29.15 -8.69
N ASN A 278 39.46 -28.59 -9.64
CA ASN A 278 40.88 -28.34 -9.45
C ASN A 278 41.07 -26.97 -8.83
N TYR A 279 41.86 -26.89 -7.77
CA TYR A 279 42.19 -25.61 -7.14
C TYR A 279 43.60 -25.63 -6.57
N TYR A 280 44.11 -24.44 -6.27
CA TYR A 280 45.39 -24.27 -5.61
C TYR A 280 45.15 -23.81 -4.17
N TYR A 281 45.94 -24.33 -3.24
CA TYR A 281 46.01 -23.87 -1.85
C TYR A 281 47.44 -23.98 -1.36
N ASP A 282 48.04 -22.86 -0.91
CA ASP A 282 49.44 -22.82 -0.48
C ASP A 282 50.39 -23.31 -1.60
N ASN A 283 50.19 -22.79 -2.81
CA ASN A 283 50.90 -23.11 -4.05
C ASN A 283 50.88 -24.60 -4.46
N LYS A 284 50.00 -25.41 -3.84
CA LYS A 284 49.82 -26.82 -4.16
C LYS A 284 48.49 -27.04 -4.85
N LYS A 285 48.50 -27.84 -5.91
CA LYS A 285 47.30 -28.23 -6.65
C LYS A 285 46.59 -29.38 -5.93
N TYR A 286 45.28 -29.26 -5.80
CA TYR A 286 44.39 -30.29 -5.26
C TYR A 286 43.20 -30.51 -6.22
N THR A 287 42.55 -31.65 -6.08
CA THR A 287 41.34 -32.01 -6.82
C THR A 287 40.31 -32.58 -5.86
N ILE A 288 39.12 -31.98 -5.84
CA ILE A 288 37.93 -32.57 -5.22
C ILE A 288 37.04 -33.12 -6.33
N SER A 289 36.43 -34.28 -6.08
CA SER A 289 35.50 -34.89 -7.01
C SER A 289 34.24 -35.28 -6.26
N VAL A 290 33.09 -34.99 -6.87
CA VAL A 290 31.78 -35.40 -6.36
C VAL A 290 31.12 -36.19 -7.47
N ASP A 291 30.66 -37.40 -7.17
CA ASP A 291 29.88 -38.20 -8.12
C ASP A 291 28.39 -38.23 -7.76
N LYS A 292 27.57 -38.75 -8.68
CA LYS A 292 26.11 -38.87 -8.50
C LYS A 292 25.76 -39.63 -7.23
N LYS A 293 26.55 -40.66 -6.86
CA LYS A 293 26.29 -41.47 -5.68
C LYS A 293 26.55 -40.67 -4.41
N ASP A 294 27.66 -39.93 -4.34
CA ASP A 294 27.96 -39.04 -3.21
C ASP A 294 26.84 -38.01 -3.01
N ALA A 295 26.38 -37.39 -4.10
CA ALA A 295 25.30 -36.40 -4.06
C ALA A 295 23.96 -37.00 -3.63
N THR A 296 23.64 -38.21 -4.10
CA THR A 296 22.43 -38.95 -3.71
C THR A 296 22.45 -39.34 -2.24
N ASP A 297 23.58 -39.86 -1.76
CA ASP A 297 23.78 -40.24 -0.36
C ASP A 297 23.67 -39.00 0.55
N TYR A 298 24.22 -37.87 0.12
CA TYR A 298 24.10 -36.61 0.83
C TYR A 298 22.66 -36.09 0.84
N ALA A 299 21.94 -36.11 -0.27
CA ALA A 299 20.56 -35.63 -0.34
C ALA A 299 19.57 -36.54 0.42
N GLY A 300 19.84 -37.85 0.47
CA GLY A 300 18.93 -38.86 1.03
C GLY A 300 17.86 -39.35 0.04
N GLU A 301 17.90 -38.88 -1.20
CA GLU A 301 17.04 -39.26 -2.34
C GLU A 301 17.86 -39.14 -3.64
N ASP A 302 17.45 -39.81 -4.73
CA ASP A 302 18.14 -39.67 -6.03
C ASP A 302 18.29 -38.19 -6.38
N ILE A 303 19.53 -37.73 -6.50
CA ILE A 303 19.87 -36.33 -6.70
C ILE A 303 19.21 -35.73 -7.95
N LYS A 304 18.90 -36.55 -8.97
CA LYS A 304 18.19 -36.09 -10.18
C LYS A 304 16.70 -35.88 -9.96
N VAL A 305 16.11 -36.62 -9.02
CA VAL A 305 14.73 -36.39 -8.57
C VAL A 305 14.69 -35.12 -7.72
N VAL A 306 15.72 -34.89 -6.91
CA VAL A 306 15.85 -33.67 -6.09
C VAL A 306 15.94 -32.41 -6.96
N GLY A 307 16.80 -32.39 -7.98
CA GLY A 307 16.90 -31.21 -8.87
C GLY A 307 15.66 -30.97 -9.75
N ALA A 308 14.88 -32.01 -10.04
CA ALA A 308 13.65 -31.88 -10.81
C ALA A 308 12.42 -31.39 -9.99
N ASP A 309 12.56 -31.26 -8.67
CA ASP A 309 11.49 -30.86 -7.75
C ASP A 309 12.01 -29.76 -6.83
N ILE A 310 11.53 -28.54 -7.05
CA ILE A 310 12.04 -27.38 -6.34
C ILE A 310 11.87 -27.45 -4.82
N ALA A 311 10.82 -28.10 -4.31
CA ALA A 311 10.62 -28.25 -2.87
C ALA A 311 11.65 -29.19 -2.25
N LYS A 312 12.17 -30.15 -3.03
CA LYS A 312 13.29 -31.00 -2.64
C LYS A 312 14.63 -30.29 -2.82
N LEU A 313 14.78 -29.53 -3.90
CA LEU A 313 15.96 -28.71 -4.14
C LEU A 313 16.15 -27.68 -3.02
N GLU A 314 15.08 -27.03 -2.55
CA GLU A 314 15.12 -26.11 -1.40
C GLU A 314 15.74 -26.78 -0.17
N LYS A 315 15.32 -28.02 0.15
CA LYS A 315 15.89 -28.78 1.27
C LYS A 315 17.37 -29.11 1.06
N LEU A 316 17.78 -29.41 -0.17
CA LEU A 316 19.20 -29.61 -0.50
C LEU A 316 19.99 -28.31 -0.32
N MET A 317 19.49 -27.19 -0.86
CA MET A 317 20.10 -25.87 -0.77
C MET A 317 20.29 -25.46 0.70
N GLN A 318 19.27 -25.64 1.55
CA GLN A 318 19.35 -25.43 3.00
C GLN A 318 20.41 -26.31 3.66
N LYS A 319 20.49 -27.59 3.28
CA LYS A 319 21.46 -28.55 3.83
C LYS A 319 22.90 -28.22 3.45
N THR A 320 23.10 -27.69 2.24
CA THR A 320 24.42 -27.35 1.69
C THR A 320 25.03 -26.05 2.23
N ASP A 321 24.36 -25.33 3.13
CA ASP A 321 24.77 -23.99 3.59
C ASP A 321 25.05 -23.01 2.41
N LEU A 322 24.46 -23.25 1.23
CA LEU A 322 24.65 -22.43 0.01
C LEU A 322 23.59 -21.34 -0.14
N ILE A 323 22.51 -21.43 0.63
CA ILE A 323 21.62 -20.29 0.84
C ILE A 323 22.42 -19.31 1.69
N TYR A 324 22.93 -18.25 1.07
CA TYR A 324 23.51 -17.15 1.83
C TYR A 324 22.43 -16.69 2.81
N MET A 325 22.72 -16.80 4.11
CA MET A 325 22.02 -16.02 5.12
C MET A 325 22.41 -14.56 4.90
N VAL A 326 22.01 -13.97 3.77
CA VAL A 326 21.77 -12.54 3.71
C VAL A 326 20.71 -12.35 4.78
N ASP A 327 21.15 -11.74 5.88
CA ASP A 327 20.41 -11.26 7.05
C ASP A 327 18.94 -11.69 7.07
N ALA A 328 18.44 -12.34 8.12
CA ALA A 328 17.05 -12.82 8.19
C ALA A 328 15.97 -11.72 7.97
N SER A 329 16.38 -10.46 7.77
CA SER A 329 15.64 -9.30 7.27
C SER A 329 15.51 -9.16 5.72
N PHE A 330 16.29 -9.93 4.93
CA PHE A 330 16.35 -9.86 3.45
C PHE A 330 15.65 -11.02 2.75
N LEU A 331 15.35 -12.10 3.47
CA LEU A 331 14.57 -13.20 2.93
C LEU A 331 13.14 -12.70 2.69
N GLN A 332 12.68 -12.77 1.44
CA GLN A 332 11.25 -12.80 1.15
C GLN A 332 10.70 -14.01 1.89
N LYS A 333 10.07 -13.80 3.05
CA LYS A 333 9.55 -14.90 3.86
C LYS A 333 8.14 -15.19 3.40
N VAL A 334 7.96 -16.29 2.69
CA VAL A 334 6.63 -16.88 2.61
C VAL A 334 6.40 -17.65 3.90
N GLN A 335 5.56 -17.10 4.78
CA GLN A 335 5.15 -17.76 6.00
C GLN A 335 3.80 -18.44 5.79
N ILE A 336 3.70 -19.68 6.25
CA ILE A 336 2.42 -20.37 6.34
C ILE A 336 1.90 -20.08 7.74
N ASN A 337 0.97 -19.12 7.84
CA ASN A 337 0.27 -18.90 9.09
C ASN A 337 -0.76 -20.02 9.22
N GLN A 338 -0.52 -20.93 10.16
CA GLN A 338 -1.60 -21.76 10.64
C GLN A 338 -2.59 -20.86 11.34
N THR A 339 -3.86 -21.00 10.98
CA THR A 339 -4.93 -20.18 11.55
C THR A 339 -5.91 -21.03 12.35
N VAL A 340 -6.43 -20.45 13.42
CA VAL A 340 -7.58 -21.01 14.12
C VAL A 340 -8.71 -20.00 14.00
N GLU A 341 -9.76 -20.36 13.28
CA GLU A 341 -10.94 -19.52 13.14
C GLU A 341 -12.06 -20.01 14.06
N PHE A 342 -12.61 -19.09 14.83
CA PHE A 342 -13.78 -19.29 15.67
C PHE A 342 -14.93 -18.45 15.13
N THR A 343 -15.94 -19.10 14.58
CA THR A 343 -17.18 -18.47 14.11
C THR A 343 -18.28 -18.67 15.14
N ILE A 344 -18.95 -17.60 15.55
CA ILE A 344 -20.06 -17.62 16.49
C ILE A 344 -21.32 -17.17 15.78
N ILE A 345 -22.27 -18.09 15.64
CA ILE A 345 -23.59 -17.83 15.05
C ILE A 345 -24.53 -17.35 16.16
N ASN A 346 -25.20 -16.23 15.93
CA ASN A 346 -26.18 -15.69 16.86
C ASN A 346 -27.54 -16.38 16.69
N ASP A 347 -27.93 -17.25 17.63
CA ASP A 347 -29.29 -17.83 17.67
C ASP A 347 -30.22 -17.06 18.62
N VAL A 348 -29.78 -15.91 19.16
CA VAL A 348 -30.54 -15.14 20.17
C VAL A 348 -31.07 -13.83 19.59
N ALA A 349 -32.36 -13.58 19.81
CA ALA A 349 -32.99 -12.34 19.38
C ALA A 349 -32.52 -11.13 20.20
N ASN A 350 -32.54 -9.95 19.57
CA ASN A 350 -32.28 -8.64 20.20
C ASN A 350 -30.86 -8.45 20.78
N VAL A 351 -29.87 -9.08 20.16
CA VAL A 351 -28.44 -8.84 20.42
C VAL A 351 -27.99 -7.63 19.58
N LYS A 352 -27.38 -6.63 20.23
CA LYS A 352 -26.84 -5.41 19.59
C LYS A 352 -25.34 -5.48 19.32
N GLY A 353 -24.67 -6.51 19.81
CA GLY A 353 -23.23 -6.67 19.64
C GLY A 353 -22.71 -7.96 20.24
N LEU A 354 -21.69 -8.51 19.59
CA LEU A 354 -20.89 -9.62 20.08
C LEU A 354 -19.42 -9.18 20.06
N TYR A 355 -18.75 -9.39 21.18
CA TYR A 355 -17.30 -9.25 21.32
C TYR A 355 -16.73 -10.63 21.58
N ILE A 356 -15.76 -11.04 20.78
CA ILE A 356 -15.08 -12.34 20.94
C ILE A 356 -13.64 -12.04 21.33
N ASP A 357 -13.20 -12.71 22.39
CA ASP A 357 -11.81 -12.71 22.85
C ASP A 357 -11.39 -14.18 23.09
N ALA A 358 -10.10 -14.44 23.04
CA ALA A 358 -9.53 -15.76 23.24
C ALA A 358 -8.44 -15.73 24.32
N LEU A 359 -8.48 -16.71 25.21
CA LEU A 359 -7.48 -16.88 26.25
C LEU A 359 -6.76 -18.21 26.05
N ALA A 360 -5.43 -18.18 26.13
CA ALA A 360 -4.59 -19.36 26.12
C ALA A 360 -3.84 -19.46 27.47
N GLY A 361 -4.06 -20.54 28.23
CA GLY A 361 -3.48 -20.70 29.55
C GLY A 361 -3.86 -19.59 30.56
N GLY A 362 -5.02 -18.95 30.35
CA GLY A 362 -5.53 -17.86 31.20
C GLY A 362 -4.94 -16.47 30.92
N ARG A 363 -4.17 -16.29 29.84
CA ARG A 363 -3.68 -14.99 29.37
C ARG A 363 -4.39 -14.63 28.06
N SER A 364 -4.73 -13.35 27.87
CA SER A 364 -5.21 -12.90 26.56
C SER A 364 -4.05 -12.82 25.57
N PHE A 365 -4.37 -12.99 24.31
CA PHE A 365 -3.52 -12.49 23.23
C PHE A 365 -3.52 -10.94 23.34
N GLU A 366 -2.39 -10.27 23.07
CA GLU A 366 -2.26 -8.82 23.33
C GLU A 366 -3.31 -7.98 22.58
N GLU A 367 -3.59 -6.78 23.12
CA GLU A 367 -4.65 -5.86 22.70
C GLU A 367 -4.64 -5.58 21.18
N GLY A 368 -5.60 -6.18 20.45
CA GLY A 368 -5.77 -5.89 19.03
C GLY A 368 -6.96 -6.52 18.30
N PHE A 369 -7.53 -7.63 18.78
CA PHE A 369 -8.40 -8.45 17.94
C PHE A 369 -9.84 -8.62 18.43
N SER A 370 -10.40 -7.59 19.07
CA SER A 370 -11.85 -7.51 19.27
C SER A 370 -12.50 -7.09 17.95
N LEU A 371 -12.88 -8.07 17.11
CA LEU A 371 -13.77 -7.79 16.00
C LEU A 371 -15.10 -7.29 16.58
N LYS A 372 -15.47 -6.12 16.09
CA LYS A 372 -16.40 -5.20 16.70
C LYS A 372 -17.51 -5.04 15.66
N HIS A 373 -18.72 -5.50 15.95
CA HIS A 373 -19.90 -4.73 15.53
C HIS A 373 -19.88 -3.42 16.34
N ALA A 374 -18.95 -2.53 15.98
CA ALA A 374 -18.63 -1.30 16.73
C ALA A 374 -19.70 -0.22 16.59
N ASP A 375 -20.60 -0.38 15.63
CA ASP A 375 -21.63 0.60 15.30
C ASP A 375 -22.92 0.38 16.09
N VAL A 376 -22.97 -0.60 17.00
CA VAL A 376 -24.18 -0.93 17.79
C VAL A 376 -25.31 -1.45 16.89
N SER A 377 -24.98 -1.96 15.70
CA SER A 377 -25.95 -2.61 14.80
C SER A 377 -26.47 -3.92 15.41
N VAL A 378 -27.78 -4.16 15.26
CA VAL A 378 -28.41 -5.40 15.72
C VAL A 378 -27.84 -6.54 14.89
N ILE A 379 -27.26 -7.55 15.56
CA ILE A 379 -26.84 -8.80 14.92
C ILE A 379 -28.09 -9.65 14.82
N GLU A 380 -28.54 -9.91 13.59
CA GLU A 380 -29.77 -10.68 13.36
C GLU A 380 -29.59 -12.15 13.73
N VAL A 381 -30.70 -12.84 13.95
CA VAL A 381 -30.67 -14.29 14.21
C VAL A 381 -30.17 -14.99 12.95
N GLY A 382 -29.09 -15.76 13.08
CA GLY A 382 -28.41 -16.44 11.98
C GLY A 382 -27.18 -15.70 11.43
N GLU A 383 -26.93 -14.45 11.83
CA GLU A 383 -25.67 -13.77 11.53
C GLU A 383 -24.52 -14.29 12.41
N SER A 384 -23.29 -14.13 11.93
CA SER A 384 -22.10 -14.67 12.60
C SER A 384 -21.01 -13.63 12.80
N ALA A 385 -20.29 -13.75 13.91
CA ALA A 385 -19.04 -13.05 14.17
C ALA A 385 -17.87 -14.04 14.19
N ALA A 386 -16.73 -13.66 13.62
CA ALA A 386 -15.55 -14.53 13.54
C ALA A 386 -14.34 -13.93 14.25
N LEU A 387 -13.51 -14.79 14.86
CA LEU A 387 -12.20 -14.48 15.41
C LEU A 387 -11.18 -15.43 14.78
N THR A 388 -10.14 -14.89 14.14
CA THR A 388 -9.03 -15.66 13.58
C THR A 388 -7.79 -15.44 14.45
N LEU A 389 -7.19 -16.51 14.94
CA LEU A 389 -5.90 -16.51 15.63
C LEU A 389 -4.81 -16.95 14.66
N TYR A 390 -3.67 -16.24 14.61
CA TYR A 390 -2.54 -16.57 13.74
C TYR A 390 -1.42 -17.29 14.50
N ASP A 391 -0.61 -18.08 13.80
CA ASP A 391 0.56 -18.75 14.38
C ASP A 391 1.50 -17.76 15.08
N SER A 392 1.70 -16.54 14.54
CA SER A 392 2.47 -15.48 15.19
C SER A 392 1.92 -15.03 16.56
N ASP A 393 0.61 -15.14 16.78
CA ASP A 393 -0.03 -14.86 18.07
C ASP A 393 0.15 -16.03 19.06
N ILE A 394 0.39 -17.23 18.52
CA ILE A 394 0.43 -18.50 19.24
C ILE A 394 1.87 -18.94 19.56
N VAL A 395 2.85 -18.57 18.72
CA VAL A 395 4.23 -19.07 18.74
C VAL A 395 5.04 -18.47 19.89
N GLY A 396 5.68 -19.37 20.66
CA GLY A 396 6.59 -19.06 21.77
C GLY A 396 6.08 -19.49 23.16
N LYS A 397 4.78 -19.78 23.33
CA LYS A 397 4.21 -20.21 24.63
C LYS A 397 3.30 -21.45 24.60
N LEU A 398 2.97 -22.02 23.43
CA LEU A 398 1.74 -22.83 23.30
C LEU A 398 1.85 -24.25 22.68
N GLU A 399 3.04 -24.82 22.42
CA GLU A 399 3.16 -26.25 22.04
C GLU A 399 2.52 -27.22 23.08
N ALA A 400 2.34 -26.76 24.33
CA ALA A 400 1.72 -27.51 25.41
C ALA A 400 0.21 -27.23 25.62
N ILE A 401 -0.39 -26.30 24.87
CA ILE A 401 -1.79 -25.90 25.09
C ILE A 401 -2.73 -26.78 24.28
N LYS A 402 -3.61 -27.47 25.02
CA LYS A 402 -4.63 -28.37 24.46
C LYS A 402 -6.02 -27.73 24.42
N LYS A 403 -6.17 -26.50 24.92
CA LYS A 403 -7.45 -25.81 25.06
C LYS A 403 -7.31 -24.31 24.88
N ILE A 404 -8.21 -23.73 24.10
CA ILE A 404 -8.41 -22.28 23.98
C ILE A 404 -9.73 -21.95 24.67
N THR A 405 -9.73 -20.95 25.56
CA THR A 405 -10.96 -20.47 26.21
C THR A 405 -11.47 -19.26 25.44
N LEU A 406 -12.58 -19.41 24.73
CA LEU A 406 -13.31 -18.29 24.14
C LEU A 406 -14.05 -17.52 25.22
N VAL A 407 -14.01 -16.20 25.14
CA VAL A 407 -14.74 -15.26 25.99
C VAL A 407 -15.60 -14.41 25.08
N VAL A 408 -16.91 -14.57 25.18
CA VAL A 408 -17.87 -13.88 24.31
C VAL A 408 -18.72 -12.95 25.15
N THR A 409 -18.64 -11.65 24.90
CA THR A 409 -19.47 -10.65 25.55
C THR A 409 -20.60 -10.25 24.62
N VAL A 410 -21.83 -10.49 25.08
CA VAL A 410 -23.08 -10.19 24.39
C VAL A 410 -23.63 -8.89 24.94
N GLN A 411 -23.91 -7.91 24.08
CA GLN A 411 -24.57 -6.66 24.45
C GLN A 411 -26.04 -6.70 24.05
N LYS A 412 -26.96 -6.56 25.02
CA LYS A 412 -28.41 -6.52 24.78
C LYS A 412 -28.91 -5.13 24.37
N ALA A 413 -30.14 -5.09 23.87
CA ALA A 413 -30.81 -3.86 23.47
C ALA A 413 -30.93 -2.79 24.58
N ASP A 414 -30.99 -3.22 25.84
CA ASP A 414 -31.06 -2.40 27.06
C ASP A 414 -29.68 -1.90 27.56
N GLY A 415 -28.60 -2.27 26.87
CA GLY A 415 -27.23 -1.91 27.22
C GLY A 415 -26.59 -2.83 28.28
N LEU A 416 -27.27 -3.89 28.72
CA LEU A 416 -26.67 -4.88 29.61
C LEU A 416 -25.72 -5.79 28.82
N GLU A 417 -24.58 -6.10 29.45
CA GLU A 417 -23.56 -6.98 28.89
C GLU A 417 -23.51 -8.31 29.65
N TYR A 418 -23.41 -9.40 28.89
CA TYR A 418 -23.33 -10.76 29.41
C TYR A 418 -22.13 -11.47 28.81
N THR A 419 -21.24 -11.98 29.65
CA THR A 419 -20.07 -12.72 29.19
C THR A 419 -20.27 -14.22 29.39
N VAL A 420 -20.06 -14.99 28.32
CA VAL A 420 -20.01 -16.45 28.34
C VAL A 420 -18.59 -16.92 28.01
N ARG A 421 -18.15 -18.01 28.65
CA ARG A 421 -16.85 -18.63 28.38
C ARG A 421 -17.03 -20.06 27.91
N LYS A 422 -16.22 -20.49 26.94
CA LYS A 422 -16.21 -21.86 26.42
C LYS A 422 -14.79 -22.32 26.14
N ASP A 423 -14.41 -23.44 26.75
CA ASP A 423 -13.19 -24.13 26.39
C ASP A 423 -13.43 -24.94 25.13
N VAL A 424 -12.54 -24.76 24.16
CA VAL A 424 -12.48 -25.52 22.91
C VAL A 424 -11.19 -26.32 22.92
N ASP A 425 -11.31 -27.64 22.75
CA ASP A 425 -10.15 -28.51 22.64
C ASP A 425 -9.39 -28.16 21.34
N TYR A 426 -8.11 -27.86 21.50
CA TYR A 426 -7.20 -27.40 20.44
C TYR A 426 -6.06 -28.39 20.26
N HIS A 427 -5.73 -28.69 19.00
CA HIS A 427 -4.61 -29.55 18.63
C HIS A 427 -3.76 -28.86 17.55
N TYR A 428 -2.57 -28.41 17.94
CA TYR A 428 -1.52 -28.00 16.99
C TYR A 428 -0.93 -29.23 16.28
N PRO A 429 -0.49 -29.15 15.01
CA PRO A 429 -0.57 -28.05 14.04
C PRO A 429 -1.71 -28.27 13.03
N LYS A 430 -2.76 -27.44 12.99
CA LYS A 430 -3.78 -27.54 11.94
C LYS A 430 -4.66 -26.31 11.80
N ASP A 431 -4.92 -25.92 10.55
CA ASP A 431 -6.04 -25.03 10.19
C ASP A 431 -7.34 -25.64 10.72
N SER A 432 -7.86 -25.04 11.79
CA SER A 432 -9.02 -25.55 12.51
C SER A 432 -10.10 -24.49 12.52
N GLU A 433 -11.23 -24.81 11.91
CA GLU A 433 -12.43 -24.00 11.96
C GLU A 433 -13.37 -24.55 13.05
N TYR A 434 -13.79 -23.67 13.96
CA TYR A 434 -14.73 -23.99 15.01
C TYR A 434 -15.96 -23.11 14.85
N THR A 435 -17.11 -23.74 14.60
CA THR A 435 -18.41 -23.05 14.61
C THR A 435 -19.12 -23.33 15.93
N LEU A 436 -19.46 -22.27 16.66
CA LEU A 436 -20.25 -22.35 17.89
C LEU A 436 -21.54 -21.56 17.74
N HIS A 437 -22.58 -22.03 18.41
CA HIS A 437 -23.87 -21.34 18.44
C HIS A 437 -24.06 -20.62 19.77
N LEU A 438 -24.30 -19.31 19.72
CA LEU A 438 -24.75 -18.55 20.89
C LEU A 438 -26.24 -18.80 21.09
N LYS A 439 -26.59 -19.41 22.22
CA LYS A 439 -27.97 -19.72 22.60
C LYS A 439 -28.32 -19.15 23.97
N GLU A 440 -29.61 -18.99 24.23
CA GLU A 440 -30.15 -18.66 25.55
C GLU A 440 -30.86 -19.90 26.13
N ALA A 441 -30.38 -20.39 27.27
CA ALA A 441 -30.95 -21.51 27.99
C ALA A 441 -31.14 -21.15 29.47
N ASN A 442 -32.35 -21.32 30.00
CA ASN A 442 -32.69 -21.00 31.39
C ASN A 442 -32.33 -19.56 31.81
N GLY A 443 -32.48 -18.59 30.90
CA GLY A 443 -32.15 -17.18 31.14
C GLY A 443 -30.65 -16.89 31.23
N LYS A 444 -29.80 -17.80 30.73
CA LYS A 444 -28.36 -17.62 30.62
C LYS A 444 -27.88 -17.88 29.20
N TYR A 445 -26.85 -17.16 28.80
CA TYR A 445 -26.17 -17.38 27.53
C TYR A 445 -25.20 -18.55 27.62
N ILE A 446 -25.21 -19.40 26.59
CA ILE A 446 -24.32 -20.54 26.43
C ILE A 446 -23.74 -20.56 25.00
N LEU A 447 -22.55 -21.14 24.86
CA LEU A 447 -21.93 -21.47 23.58
C LEU A 447 -21.92 -22.99 23.42
N GLU A 448 -22.59 -23.49 22.39
CA GLU A 448 -22.64 -24.91 22.06
C GLU A 448 -21.76 -25.26 20.88
#